data_AF-A0A7X6YWI7-F1
#
_entry.id   AF-A0A7X6YWI7-F1
#
_cell.length_a   1.000
_cell.length_b   1.000
_cell.length_c   1.000
_cell.angle_alpha   90.00
_cell.angle_beta   90.00
_cell.angle_gamma   90.00
#
_symmetry.space_group_name_H-M   'P 1'
#
loop_
_entity.id
_entity.type
_entity.pdbx_description
1 polymer ?
#
loop_
_entity_poly.entity_id
_entity_poly.type
_entity_poly.pdbx_seq_one_letter_code
_entity_poly.pdbx_strand_id
1 'polypeptide(L)'
;ALQEQEAEQGGDALPRSPVVTVMGHVDHGKTSILDAIRKTDVVAGEAGGITQHIGAYHVQGPAGDLTFVDTPGHAAFTEMRSRGAKVTDIVVLVVAADDGVMDQTREAIAHSQAAGVPIVVAVNKIDKDSADPERVRRELSDYGPIPEAWGGQTIYCETSAKKGIGIENLLESIQLQAEILELRADPSRKAKGTVIEAQLHKGRGPVATVLVQEGTLRPGDHFVAGIYSGKVRMLINERGEQVQEAGPSIPVEVQGLSGVPQAGDEFVVLTDEKMAKSVASSRQLKARETELAAATKVSLDNLFEKMAEQEVKELRVVLRADVQGTLQAFGQAAESLSTDAIRVRSLHEGTGSITENDIHLAAASDAIIIGFNVRPSVKVKELADREGVDVRSYDVIYHALEDIEKAMKGMLEPTFEERVIGTAEVRETFSVPKIGTVAGCSVIAGKMERNARVRLLRDGVVIYTGRLGSLRRFKDDVKEVLTGFECGIGIENYNDIKIGDHIEAFVLDEVEATL
;
A
#
# COMPACT_ATOMS: atom_id res chain seq x y z
N ALA A 1 7.47 9.61 -33.67
CA ALA A 1 6.81 10.43 -34.71
C ALA A 1 5.61 11.20 -34.13
N LEU A 2 5.84 12.01 -33.09
CA LEU A 2 5.00 13.14 -32.68
C LEU A 2 5.96 14.11 -31.98
N GLN A 3 6.83 14.66 -32.82
CA GLN A 3 7.63 15.85 -32.56
C GLN A 3 7.23 16.90 -33.61
N GLU A 4 5.96 16.87 -34.04
CA GLU A 4 5.34 18.01 -34.69
C GLU A 4 4.75 18.87 -33.58
N GLN A 5 5.66 19.49 -32.82
CA GLN A 5 5.38 20.81 -32.29
C GLN A 5 5.14 21.66 -33.54
N GLU A 6 3.89 21.96 -33.88
CA GLU A 6 3.64 23.34 -34.29
C GLU A 6 4.11 24.17 -33.09
N ALA A 7 5.37 24.59 -33.15
CA ALA A 7 5.88 25.57 -32.22
C ALA A 7 4.98 26.79 -32.43
N GLU A 8 4.02 27.00 -31.52
CA GLU A 8 3.35 28.27 -31.40
C GLU A 8 4.47 29.31 -31.21
N GLN A 9 4.85 29.95 -32.31
CA GLN A 9 5.84 31.00 -32.31
C GLN A 9 5.18 32.22 -31.68
N GLY A 10 5.65 32.59 -30.50
CA GLY A 10 5.26 33.82 -29.83
C GLY A 10 4.52 33.58 -28.53
N GLY A 11 4.95 34.34 -27.53
CA GLY A 11 4.39 34.44 -26.20
C GLY A 11 5.51 34.75 -25.21
N ASP A 12 5.30 35.78 -24.40
CA ASP A 12 6.27 36.20 -23.39
C ASP A 12 6.16 35.27 -22.19
N ALA A 13 7.25 34.60 -21.85
CA ALA A 13 7.30 33.75 -20.66
C ALA A 13 7.22 34.65 -19.41
N LEU A 14 6.07 34.62 -18.74
CA LEU A 14 5.81 35.40 -17.53
C LEU A 14 6.19 34.58 -16.29
N PRO A 15 6.58 35.25 -15.19
CA PRO A 15 6.74 34.60 -13.90
C PRO A 15 5.46 33.84 -13.50
N ARG A 16 5.61 32.62 -12.98
CA ARG A 16 4.48 31.83 -12.48
C ARG A 16 4.69 31.44 -11.03
N SER A 17 3.58 31.16 -10.34
CA SER A 17 3.61 30.59 -8.99
C SER A 17 4.34 29.25 -8.96
N PRO A 18 5.15 28.97 -7.92
CA PRO A 18 5.72 27.65 -7.72
C PRO A 18 4.63 26.63 -7.38
N VAL A 19 4.80 25.42 -7.91
CA VAL A 19 4.05 24.24 -7.50
C VAL A 19 4.91 23.46 -6.51
N VAL A 20 4.35 23.18 -5.34
CA VAL A 20 5.07 22.68 -4.18
C VAL A 20 4.44 21.39 -3.73
N THR A 21 5.19 20.31 -3.58
CA THR A 21 4.67 19.07 -2.98
C THR A 21 5.13 18.93 -1.55
N VAL A 22 4.27 18.36 -0.69
CA VAL A 22 4.61 18.08 0.70
C VAL A 22 4.79 16.59 0.90
N MET A 23 5.95 16.20 1.42
CA MET A 23 6.35 14.82 1.65
C MET A 23 6.87 14.62 3.07
N GLY A 24 6.95 13.37 3.51
CA GLY A 24 7.38 13.01 4.86
C GLY A 24 6.63 11.80 5.41
N HIS A 25 7.05 11.33 6.59
CA HIS A 25 6.46 10.17 7.25
C HIS A 25 5.02 10.42 7.71
N VAL A 26 4.25 9.35 7.88
CA VAL A 26 2.94 9.38 8.54
C VAL A 26 3.07 10.06 9.93
N ASP A 27 2.07 10.81 10.35
CA ASP A 27 2.03 11.55 11.62
C ASP A 27 3.12 12.60 11.88
N HIS A 28 3.97 12.92 10.90
CA HIS A 28 4.88 14.07 10.99
C HIS A 28 4.17 15.43 10.83
N GLY A 29 2.86 15.43 10.58
CA GLY A 29 2.02 16.62 10.50
C GLY A 29 2.05 17.34 9.14
N LYS A 30 2.23 16.59 8.03
CA LYS A 30 2.12 17.11 6.64
C LYS A 30 0.78 17.81 6.43
N THR A 31 -0.32 17.08 6.57
CA THR A 31 -1.68 17.60 6.40
C THR A 31 -1.96 18.71 7.40
N SER A 32 -1.46 18.62 8.62
CA SER A 32 -1.59 19.69 9.62
C SER A 32 -0.91 21.01 9.22
N ILE A 33 0.28 20.95 8.59
CA ILE A 33 0.95 22.14 8.05
C ILE A 33 0.10 22.73 6.93
N LEU A 34 -0.43 21.87 6.05
CA LEU A 34 -1.27 22.32 4.94
C LEU A 34 -2.58 22.94 5.41
N ASP A 35 -3.20 22.38 6.44
CA ASP A 35 -4.38 22.94 7.10
C ASP A 35 -4.09 24.29 7.76
N ALA A 36 -2.95 24.42 8.45
CA ALA A 36 -2.51 25.69 9.01
C ALA A 36 -2.31 26.76 7.92
N ILE A 37 -1.75 26.38 6.77
CA ILE A 37 -1.58 27.27 5.60
C ILE A 37 -2.94 27.66 5.01
N ARG A 38 -3.85 26.71 4.87
CA ARG A 38 -5.19 26.93 4.29
C ARG A 38 -6.15 27.66 5.23
N LYS A 39 -5.83 27.74 6.53
CA LYS A 39 -6.75 28.16 7.60
C LYS A 39 -8.06 27.33 7.58
N THR A 40 -7.96 26.05 7.23
CA THR A 40 -9.04 25.07 7.20
C THR A 40 -8.64 23.84 8.00
N ASP A 41 -9.60 23.09 8.55
CA ASP A 41 -9.34 21.86 9.30
C ASP A 41 -9.85 20.65 8.51
N VAL A 42 -9.03 20.15 7.57
CA VAL A 42 -9.37 19.00 6.72
C VAL A 42 -9.05 17.69 7.42
N VAL A 43 -8.01 17.64 8.25
CA VAL A 43 -7.62 16.45 9.04
C VAL A 43 -8.78 15.93 9.90
N ALA A 44 -9.61 16.81 10.47
CA ALA A 44 -10.77 16.40 11.25
C ALA A 44 -11.89 15.72 10.43
N GLY A 45 -11.90 15.90 9.11
CA GLY A 45 -12.91 15.36 8.19
C GLY A 45 -12.54 14.05 7.49
N GLU A 46 -11.24 13.70 7.44
CA GLU A 46 -10.77 12.48 6.78
C GLU A 46 -10.79 11.26 7.71
N ALA A 47 -11.31 10.14 7.20
CA ALA A 47 -11.32 8.89 7.95
C ALA A 47 -9.90 8.41 8.25
N GLY A 48 -9.63 8.08 9.51
CA GLY A 48 -8.30 7.67 9.98
C GLY A 48 -7.32 8.82 10.25
N GLY A 49 -7.73 10.09 10.09
CA GLY A 49 -6.90 11.26 10.40
C GLY A 49 -5.67 11.43 9.49
N ILE A 50 -5.67 10.78 8.32
CA ILE A 50 -4.59 10.81 7.33
C ILE A 50 -5.14 11.10 5.94
N THR A 51 -4.31 11.73 5.12
CA THR A 51 -4.60 11.98 3.70
C THR A 51 -4.38 10.71 2.88
N GLN A 52 -5.44 10.28 2.19
CA GLN A 52 -5.47 9.02 1.41
C GLN A 52 -5.60 9.24 -0.11
N HIS A 53 -5.73 10.50 -0.55
CA HIS A 53 -5.80 10.90 -1.96
C HIS A 53 -4.81 12.03 -2.24
N ILE A 54 -4.34 12.14 -3.49
CA ILE A 54 -3.53 13.29 -3.91
C ILE A 54 -4.45 14.48 -4.19
N GLY A 55 -4.18 15.60 -3.53
CA GLY A 55 -4.94 16.84 -3.68
C GLY A 55 -4.04 17.94 -4.21
N ALA A 56 -4.60 18.88 -4.96
CA ALA A 56 -3.89 20.10 -5.33
C ALA A 56 -4.76 21.33 -5.04
N TYR A 57 -4.16 22.36 -4.45
CA TYR A 57 -4.89 23.57 -4.07
C TYR A 57 -3.99 24.81 -4.15
N HIS A 58 -4.63 25.94 -4.38
CA HIS A 58 -3.96 27.22 -4.55
C HIS A 58 -4.10 28.08 -3.29
N VAL A 59 -3.01 28.74 -2.89
CA VAL A 59 -2.93 29.56 -1.68
C VAL A 59 -2.33 30.91 -2.03
N GLN A 60 -3.00 31.97 -1.58
CA GLN A 60 -2.47 33.32 -1.64
C GLN A 60 -1.58 33.57 -0.43
N GLY A 61 -0.26 33.61 -0.65
CA GLY A 61 0.73 33.91 0.37
C GLY A 61 1.03 35.41 0.47
N PRO A 62 1.66 35.86 1.56
CA PRO A 62 2.03 37.27 1.74
C PRO A 62 3.07 37.76 0.72
N ALA A 63 3.95 36.87 0.26
CA ALA A 63 5.02 37.17 -0.70
C ALA A 63 4.67 36.78 -2.16
N GLY A 64 3.53 36.13 -2.38
CA GLY A 64 3.14 35.60 -3.67
C GLY A 64 2.22 34.39 -3.55
N ASP A 65 1.59 34.04 -4.66
CA ASP A 65 0.69 32.90 -4.73
C ASP A 65 1.49 31.58 -4.90
N LEU A 66 1.05 30.53 -4.21
CA LEU A 66 1.68 29.21 -4.16
C LEU A 66 0.63 28.14 -4.47
N THR A 67 1.02 27.08 -5.18
CA THR A 67 0.16 25.91 -5.38
C THR A 67 0.76 24.73 -4.67
N PHE A 68 -0.01 24.06 -3.83
CA PHE A 68 0.41 22.86 -3.11
C PHE A 68 -0.18 21.60 -3.73
N VAL A 69 0.62 20.54 -3.78
CA VAL A 69 0.23 19.17 -4.14
C VAL A 69 0.47 18.30 -2.91
N ASP A 70 -0.61 17.92 -2.24
CA ASP A 70 -0.57 17.07 -1.05
C ASP A 70 -0.51 15.59 -1.46
N THR A 71 0.48 14.86 -0.95
CA THR A 71 0.67 13.44 -1.26
C THR A 71 0.55 12.58 -0.01
N PRO A 72 -0.14 11.42 -0.08
CA PRO A 72 -0.19 10.48 1.03
C PRO A 72 1.19 9.98 1.48
N GLY A 73 1.38 9.88 2.80
CA GLY A 73 2.65 9.46 3.40
C GLY A 73 2.89 7.95 3.49
N HIS A 74 1.85 7.13 3.34
CA HIS A 74 1.95 5.68 3.57
C HIS A 74 2.77 4.96 2.48
N ALA A 75 3.53 3.93 2.87
CA ALA A 75 4.29 3.05 2.00
C ALA A 75 3.56 2.59 0.70
N ALA A 76 2.28 2.21 0.76
CA ALA A 76 1.48 1.82 -0.41
C ALA A 76 1.39 2.92 -1.51
N PHE A 77 1.65 4.19 -1.18
CA PHE A 77 1.53 5.33 -2.09
C PHE A 77 2.88 5.82 -2.66
N THR A 78 3.89 4.95 -2.74
CA THR A 78 5.21 5.25 -3.32
C THR A 78 5.12 5.89 -4.71
N GLU A 79 4.29 5.34 -5.61
CA GLU A 79 4.14 5.90 -6.95
C GLU A 79 3.52 7.30 -6.94
N MET A 80 2.58 7.57 -6.02
CA MET A 80 1.99 8.91 -5.87
C MET A 80 3.04 9.93 -5.43
N ARG A 81 3.96 9.57 -4.54
CA ARG A 81 5.08 10.43 -4.14
C ARG A 81 6.01 10.71 -5.32
N SER A 82 6.44 9.66 -6.04
CA SER A 82 7.30 9.83 -7.22
C SER A 82 6.66 10.75 -8.26
N ARG A 83 5.34 10.65 -8.46
CA ARG A 83 4.56 11.51 -9.34
C ARG A 83 4.49 12.94 -8.83
N GLY A 84 4.17 13.14 -7.55
CA GLY A 84 4.16 14.46 -6.91
C GLY A 84 5.50 15.19 -7.08
N ALA A 85 6.62 14.50 -6.82
CA ALA A 85 7.95 15.07 -7.04
C ALA A 85 8.17 15.52 -8.49
N LYS A 86 7.81 14.72 -9.49
CA LYS A 86 8.04 15.06 -10.91
C LYS A 86 7.19 16.22 -11.43
N VAL A 87 6.03 16.45 -10.81
CA VAL A 87 5.07 17.47 -11.26
C VAL A 87 5.31 18.82 -10.60
N THR A 88 6.10 18.84 -9.53
CA THR A 88 6.34 20.03 -8.70
C THR A 88 7.71 20.63 -8.90
N ASP A 89 7.82 21.93 -8.60
CA ASP A 89 9.04 22.71 -8.73
C ASP A 89 9.90 22.65 -7.46
N ILE A 90 9.26 22.42 -6.31
CA ILE A 90 9.89 22.39 -4.98
C ILE A 90 9.24 21.28 -4.14
N VAL A 91 10.04 20.53 -3.39
CA VAL A 91 9.54 19.58 -2.38
C VAL A 91 9.75 20.13 -0.98
N VAL A 92 8.68 20.19 -0.18
CA VAL A 92 8.74 20.45 1.25
C VAL A 92 8.77 19.12 1.99
N LEU A 93 9.90 18.82 2.63
CA LEU A 93 10.08 17.61 3.43
C LEU A 93 9.74 17.92 4.89
N VAL A 94 8.65 17.34 5.38
CA VAL A 94 8.18 17.51 6.77
C VAL A 94 8.74 16.40 7.64
N VAL A 95 9.52 16.80 8.65
CA VAL A 95 10.15 15.89 9.61
C VAL A 95 9.77 16.34 11.02
N ALA A 96 9.25 15.42 11.84
CA ALA A 96 8.88 15.76 13.20
C ALA A 96 10.13 15.83 14.11
N ALA A 97 10.21 16.87 14.92
CA ALA A 97 11.34 17.12 15.81
C ALA A 97 11.47 16.11 16.97
N ASP A 98 10.40 15.39 17.28
CA ASP A 98 10.36 14.32 18.29
C ASP A 98 10.72 12.94 17.72
N ASP A 99 10.29 12.64 16.49
CA ASP A 99 10.49 11.33 15.85
C ASP A 99 11.84 11.23 15.12
N GLY A 100 12.24 12.27 14.38
CA GLY A 100 13.45 12.27 13.55
C GLY A 100 13.26 11.65 12.17
N VAL A 101 14.34 11.17 11.55
CA VAL A 101 14.34 10.64 10.18
C VAL A 101 13.87 9.18 10.14
N MET A 102 12.75 8.96 9.47
CA MET A 102 12.14 7.62 9.25
C MET A 102 12.40 7.11 7.83
N ASP A 103 12.12 5.83 7.56
CA ASP A 103 12.34 5.23 6.23
C ASP A 103 11.58 5.93 5.10
N GLN A 104 10.32 6.33 5.34
CA GLN A 104 9.54 7.11 4.37
C GLN A 104 10.15 8.50 4.11
N THR A 105 10.89 9.05 5.08
CA THR A 105 11.62 10.31 4.91
C THR A 105 12.80 10.11 3.96
N ARG A 106 13.55 9.02 4.12
CA ARG A 106 14.66 8.64 3.21
C ARG A 106 14.15 8.40 1.80
N GLU A 107 13.02 7.72 1.68
CA GLU A 107 12.37 7.46 0.39
C GLU A 107 11.93 8.77 -0.29
N ALA A 108 11.33 9.70 0.45
CA ALA A 108 10.96 11.02 -0.08
C ALA A 108 12.18 11.79 -0.61
N ILE A 109 13.30 11.78 0.13
CA ILE A 109 14.56 12.39 -0.31
C ILE A 109 15.04 11.75 -1.63
N ALA A 110 14.99 10.42 -1.72
CA ALA A 110 15.39 9.70 -2.93
C ALA A 110 14.53 10.07 -4.15
N HIS A 111 13.20 10.19 -3.99
CA HIS A 111 12.30 10.62 -5.07
C HIS A 111 12.58 12.06 -5.52
N SER A 112 12.80 12.98 -4.58
CA SER A 112 13.13 14.38 -4.89
C SER A 112 14.47 14.48 -5.63
N GLN A 113 15.50 13.76 -5.17
CA GLN A 113 16.81 13.71 -5.83
C GLN A 113 16.73 13.11 -7.24
N ALA A 114 15.97 12.01 -7.41
CA ALA A 114 15.76 11.38 -8.71
C ALA A 114 14.98 12.28 -9.69
N ALA A 115 14.09 13.13 -9.18
CA ALA A 115 13.36 14.12 -9.97
C ALA A 115 14.19 15.40 -10.23
N GLY A 116 15.31 15.59 -9.54
CA GLY A 116 16.13 16.81 -9.63
C GLY A 116 15.47 18.05 -9.02
N VAL A 117 14.56 17.85 -8.06
CA VAL A 117 13.75 18.92 -7.46
C VAL A 117 14.37 19.36 -6.13
N PRO A 118 14.58 20.67 -5.89
CA PRO A 118 15.13 21.17 -4.64
C PRO A 118 14.22 20.88 -3.45
N ILE A 119 14.85 20.64 -2.30
CA ILE A 119 14.16 20.30 -1.04
C ILE A 119 14.25 21.49 -0.08
N VAL A 120 13.11 21.86 0.51
CA VAL A 120 13.00 22.71 1.69
C VAL A 120 12.56 21.84 2.86
N VAL A 121 13.25 21.89 3.99
CA VAL A 121 12.93 21.04 5.15
C VAL A 121 12.10 21.81 6.15
N ALA A 122 10.93 21.28 6.51
CA ALA A 122 10.10 21.77 7.60
C ALA A 122 10.24 20.86 8.82
N VAL A 123 10.97 21.32 9.84
CA VAL A 123 11.12 20.63 11.12
C VAL A 123 9.90 20.95 11.97
N ASN A 124 8.93 20.04 12.02
CA ASN A 124 7.62 20.25 12.63
C ASN A 124 7.55 19.76 14.08
N LYS A 125 6.47 20.12 14.80
CA LYS A 125 6.22 19.77 16.21
C LYS A 125 7.23 20.35 17.21
N ILE A 126 7.83 21.50 16.91
CA ILE A 126 8.75 22.21 17.83
C ILE A 126 8.07 22.67 19.13
N ASP A 127 6.75 22.57 19.21
CA ASP A 127 5.97 22.91 20.39
C ASP A 127 6.00 21.86 21.50
N LYS A 128 6.50 20.65 21.21
CA LYS A 128 6.65 19.56 22.19
C LYS A 128 7.93 19.72 23.00
N ASP A 129 7.86 19.37 24.29
CA ASP A 129 9.03 19.41 25.17
C ASP A 129 10.14 18.42 24.75
N SER A 130 9.78 17.35 24.03
CA SER A 130 10.70 16.35 23.49
C SER A 130 11.30 16.73 22.12
N ALA A 131 10.99 17.92 21.60
CA ALA A 131 11.46 18.35 20.28
C ALA A 131 12.97 18.63 20.29
N ASP A 132 13.71 18.02 19.36
CA ASP A 132 15.13 18.30 19.12
C ASP A 132 15.38 18.59 17.63
N PRO A 133 15.26 19.87 17.20
CA PRO A 133 15.53 20.27 15.82
C PRO A 133 16.98 20.03 15.37
N GLU A 134 17.94 20.11 16.30
CA GLU A 134 19.36 19.88 15.99
C GLU A 134 19.64 18.41 15.68
N ARG A 135 18.95 17.48 16.36
CA ARG A 135 19.00 16.06 16.01
C ARG A 135 18.52 15.83 14.57
N VAL A 136 17.41 16.44 14.16
CA VAL A 136 16.88 16.31 12.79
C VAL A 136 17.87 16.83 11.75
N ARG A 137 18.50 17.99 12.00
CA ARG A 137 19.55 18.55 11.11
C ARG A 137 20.74 17.60 10.94
N ARG A 138 21.21 16.99 12.03
CA ARG A 138 22.30 16.00 11.99
C ARG A 138 21.89 14.77 11.18
N GLU A 139 20.75 14.16 11.52
CA GLU A 139 20.29 12.93 10.87
C GLU A 139 20.03 13.14 9.38
N LEU A 140 19.42 14.25 8.95
CA LEU A 140 19.15 14.52 7.53
C LEU A 140 20.42 14.83 6.73
N SER A 141 21.44 15.44 7.35
CA SER A 141 22.70 15.74 6.68
C SER A 141 23.40 14.48 6.16
N ASP A 142 23.24 13.34 6.86
CA ASP A 142 23.78 12.05 6.44
C ASP A 142 23.14 11.52 5.15
N TYR A 143 21.93 11.99 4.80
CA TYR A 143 21.17 11.56 3.62
C TYR A 143 21.20 12.58 2.47
N GLY A 144 21.95 13.69 2.62
CA GLY A 144 22.20 14.66 1.56
C GLY A 144 21.65 16.07 1.79
N PRO A 145 20.46 16.29 2.40
CA PRO A 145 19.97 17.64 2.70
C PRO A 145 20.82 18.38 3.77
N ILE A 146 21.90 19.03 3.35
CA ILE A 146 22.83 19.76 4.24
C ILE A 146 22.28 21.18 4.51
N PRO A 147 22.14 21.60 5.80
CA PRO A 147 21.67 22.94 6.15
C PRO A 147 22.57 24.07 5.63
N GLU A 148 21.99 25.19 5.20
CA GLU A 148 22.73 26.42 4.83
C GLU A 148 23.66 26.92 5.94
N ALA A 149 23.26 26.80 7.21
CA ALA A 149 24.06 27.17 8.36
C ALA A 149 25.40 26.41 8.45
N TRP A 150 25.49 25.23 7.82
CA TRP A 150 26.70 24.40 7.77
C TRP A 150 27.40 24.47 6.40
N GLY A 151 27.03 25.45 5.56
CA GLY A 151 27.57 25.61 4.21
C GLY A 151 26.90 24.74 3.14
N GLY A 152 25.72 24.18 3.44
CA GLY A 152 24.89 23.45 2.47
C GLY A 152 23.99 24.36 1.63
N GLN A 153 23.01 23.76 0.96
CA GLN A 153 22.06 24.44 0.07
C GLN A 153 20.60 24.27 0.50
N THR A 154 20.33 23.46 1.53
CA THR A 154 18.97 23.15 1.98
C THR A 154 18.53 24.15 3.05
N ILE A 155 17.39 24.79 2.81
CA ILE A 155 16.74 25.68 3.77
C ILE A 155 16.01 24.84 4.82
N TYR A 156 16.22 25.14 6.10
CA TYR A 156 15.55 24.49 7.22
C TYR A 156 14.65 25.47 7.97
N CYS A 157 13.35 25.17 8.01
CA CYS A 157 12.35 25.97 8.69
C CYS A 157 11.81 25.21 9.90
N GLU A 158 11.95 25.78 11.10
CA GLU A 158 11.33 25.25 12.32
C GLU A 158 9.85 25.65 12.37
N THR A 159 8.95 24.68 12.48
CA THR A 159 7.50 24.90 12.42
C THR A 159 6.73 24.18 13.53
N SER A 160 5.59 24.73 13.92
CA SER A 160 4.55 24.04 14.67
C SER A 160 3.22 24.26 13.98
N ALA A 161 2.71 23.24 13.29
CA ALA A 161 1.39 23.29 12.68
C ALA A 161 0.29 23.59 13.70
N LYS A 162 0.41 23.05 14.93
CA LYS A 162 -0.58 23.20 15.99
C LYS A 162 -0.63 24.61 16.59
N LYS A 163 0.54 25.22 16.82
CA LYS A 163 0.64 26.59 17.37
C LYS A 163 0.70 27.67 16.27
N GLY A 164 0.78 27.28 15.00
CA GLY A 164 0.97 28.18 13.87
C GLY A 164 2.35 28.84 13.81
N ILE A 165 3.35 28.30 14.52
CA ILE A 165 4.69 28.89 14.60
C ILE A 165 5.47 28.56 13.33
N GLY A 166 6.15 29.55 12.73
CA GLY A 166 7.09 29.35 11.62
C GLY A 166 6.45 29.05 10.26
N ILE A 167 5.12 29.01 10.15
CA ILE A 167 4.42 28.75 8.88
C ILE A 167 4.65 29.89 7.88
N GLU A 168 4.58 31.15 8.31
CA GLU A 168 4.87 32.30 7.44
C GLU A 168 6.31 32.25 6.90
N ASN A 169 7.28 31.97 7.77
CA ASN A 169 8.69 31.81 7.38
C ASN A 169 8.90 30.65 6.39
N LEU A 170 8.15 29.55 6.53
CA LEU A 170 8.16 28.46 5.57
C LEU A 170 7.65 28.92 4.19
N LEU A 171 6.55 29.68 4.13
CA LEU A 171 6.02 30.21 2.87
C LEU A 171 6.99 31.19 2.21
N GLU A 172 7.59 32.10 2.98
CA GLU A 172 8.62 33.04 2.50
C GLU A 172 9.85 32.29 1.95
N SER A 173 10.30 31.25 2.65
CA SER A 173 11.44 30.42 2.22
C SER A 173 11.16 29.68 0.92
N ILE A 174 9.96 29.15 0.74
CA ILE A 174 9.54 28.50 -0.51
C ILE A 174 9.50 29.52 -1.65
N GLN A 175 8.99 30.72 -1.40
CA GLN A 175 8.95 31.79 -2.40
C GLN A 175 10.37 32.23 -2.80
N LEU A 176 11.29 32.39 -1.85
CA LEU A 176 12.70 32.69 -2.11
C LEU A 176 13.34 31.61 -3.00
N GLN A 177 13.08 30.34 -2.70
CA GLN A 177 13.57 29.23 -3.51
C GLN A 177 13.00 29.27 -4.94
N ALA A 178 11.73 29.67 -5.10
CA ALA A 178 11.10 29.82 -6.41
C ALA A 178 11.69 30.97 -7.23
N GLU A 179 12.07 32.08 -6.59
CA GLU A 179 12.76 33.20 -7.25
C GLU A 179 14.12 32.78 -7.79
N ILE A 180 14.88 31.97 -7.04
CA ILE A 180 16.17 31.42 -7.48
C ILE A 180 16.01 30.52 -8.72
N LEU A 181 14.90 29.78 -8.80
CA LEU A 181 14.59 28.89 -9.92
C LEU A 181 14.12 29.64 -11.18
N GLU A 182 13.82 30.94 -11.08
CA GLU A 182 13.28 31.77 -12.17
C GLU A 182 12.12 31.11 -12.92
N LEU A 183 11.13 30.59 -12.18
CA LEU A 183 9.99 29.86 -12.76
C LEU A 183 9.17 30.74 -13.72
N ARG A 184 9.04 30.30 -14.98
CA ARG A 184 8.24 30.99 -16.00
C ARG A 184 7.33 30.04 -16.75
N ALA A 185 6.19 30.55 -17.19
CA ALA A 185 5.35 29.90 -18.19
C ALA A 185 4.71 30.92 -19.11
N ASP A 186 4.27 30.46 -20.27
CA ASP A 186 3.58 31.27 -21.25
C ASP A 186 2.06 31.01 -21.15
N PRO A 187 1.27 31.96 -20.63
CA PRO A 187 -0.18 31.78 -20.49
C PRO A 187 -0.93 31.84 -21.82
N SER A 188 -0.31 32.37 -22.88
CA SER A 188 -0.97 32.62 -24.17
C SER A 188 -1.09 31.36 -25.05
N ARG A 189 -0.31 30.33 -24.73
CA ARG A 189 -0.31 29.04 -25.43
C ARG A 189 -1.53 28.19 -25.11
N LYS A 190 -1.73 27.16 -25.91
CA LYS A 190 -2.65 26.07 -25.56
C LYS A 190 -2.26 25.41 -24.23
N ALA A 191 -3.27 25.08 -23.43
CA ALA A 191 -3.02 24.49 -22.14
C ALA A 191 -2.36 23.12 -22.24
N LYS A 192 -1.31 22.95 -21.45
CA LYS A 192 -0.64 21.68 -21.20
C LYS A 192 -0.51 21.49 -19.69
N GLY A 193 -0.70 20.27 -19.23
CA GLY A 193 -0.64 19.96 -17.81
C GLY A 193 -0.50 18.47 -17.54
N THR A 194 -0.63 18.12 -16.27
CA THR A 194 -0.57 16.74 -15.81
C THR A 194 -1.83 16.43 -14.99
N VAL A 195 -2.40 15.24 -15.21
CA VAL A 195 -3.51 14.74 -14.39
C VAL A 195 -2.97 14.42 -12.99
N ILE A 196 -3.48 15.12 -11.97
CA ILE A 196 -3.13 14.88 -10.58
C ILE A 196 -3.91 13.68 -10.05
N GLU A 197 -5.23 13.69 -10.23
CA GLU A 197 -6.13 12.62 -9.81
C GLU A 197 -7.34 12.53 -10.75
N ALA A 198 -7.95 11.36 -10.84
CA ALA A 198 -9.16 11.16 -11.63
C ALA A 198 -10.17 10.25 -10.91
N GLN A 199 -11.45 10.51 -11.14
CA GLN A 199 -12.53 9.75 -10.49
C GLN A 199 -13.80 9.70 -11.34
N LEU A 200 -14.67 8.73 -11.01
CA LEU A 200 -15.98 8.59 -11.62
C LEU A 200 -17.06 9.19 -10.71
N HIS A 201 -17.46 10.43 -10.99
CA HIS A 201 -18.45 11.12 -10.16
C HIS A 201 -19.89 10.77 -10.57
N LYS A 202 -20.76 10.49 -9.58
CA LYS A 202 -22.18 10.20 -9.80
C LYS A 202 -22.87 11.41 -10.45
N GLY A 203 -23.50 11.23 -11.60
CA GLY A 203 -24.22 12.28 -12.33
C GLY A 203 -23.36 13.21 -13.19
N ARG A 204 -22.08 13.44 -12.85
CA ARG A 204 -21.16 14.26 -13.65
C ARG A 204 -20.34 13.45 -14.66
N GLY A 205 -20.24 12.13 -14.43
CA GLY A 205 -19.42 11.24 -15.23
C GLY A 205 -17.94 11.31 -14.84
N PRO A 206 -17.03 10.90 -15.73
CA PRO A 206 -15.59 10.97 -15.47
C PRO A 206 -15.12 12.42 -15.33
N VAL A 207 -14.39 12.68 -14.24
CA VAL A 207 -13.76 13.95 -13.94
C VAL A 207 -12.29 13.72 -13.60
N ALA A 208 -11.45 14.72 -13.87
CA ALA A 208 -10.03 14.66 -13.56
C ALA A 208 -9.53 16.01 -13.07
N THR A 209 -8.78 16.01 -11.98
CA THR A 209 -8.06 17.18 -11.47
C THR A 209 -6.76 17.31 -12.26
N VAL A 210 -6.58 18.41 -12.95
CA VAL A 210 -5.44 18.69 -13.82
C VAL A 210 -4.69 19.88 -13.26
N LEU A 211 -3.37 19.75 -13.12
CA LEU A 211 -2.49 20.88 -12.86
C LEU A 211 -2.01 21.44 -14.20
N VAL A 212 -2.42 22.67 -14.51
CA VAL A 212 -1.98 23.36 -15.73
C VAL A 212 -0.54 23.83 -15.53
N GLN A 213 0.36 23.49 -16.45
CA GLN A 213 1.78 23.83 -16.38
C GLN A 213 2.16 24.91 -17.41
N GLU A 214 1.54 24.88 -18.59
CA GLU A 214 1.70 25.88 -19.64
C GLU A 214 0.34 26.26 -20.21
N GLY A 215 0.21 27.48 -20.74
CA GLY A 215 -1.01 27.95 -21.37
C GLY A 215 -2.16 28.23 -20.41
N THR A 216 -3.33 28.49 -21.00
CA THR A 216 -4.57 28.75 -20.25
C THR A 216 -5.68 27.82 -20.72
N LEU A 217 -6.28 27.08 -19.79
CA LEU A 217 -7.36 26.14 -20.06
C LEU A 217 -8.73 26.84 -19.95
N ARG A 218 -9.62 26.62 -20.92
CA ARG A 218 -10.95 27.25 -20.96
C ARG A 218 -12.07 26.24 -21.23
N PRO A 219 -13.31 26.53 -20.77
CA PRO A 219 -14.48 25.78 -21.19
C PRO A 219 -14.64 25.82 -22.71
N GLY A 220 -14.87 24.65 -23.31
CA GLY A 220 -14.96 24.48 -24.76
C GLY A 220 -13.71 23.90 -25.42
N ASP A 221 -12.57 23.90 -24.73
CA ASP A 221 -11.33 23.35 -25.29
C ASP A 221 -11.42 21.83 -25.53
N HIS A 222 -10.79 21.38 -26.61
CA HIS A 222 -10.64 19.97 -26.94
C HIS A 222 -9.31 19.45 -26.40
N PHE A 223 -9.31 18.33 -25.71
CA PHE A 223 -8.10 17.84 -25.06
C PHE A 223 -7.96 16.32 -25.16
N VAL A 224 -6.74 15.87 -24.90
CA VAL A 224 -6.38 14.47 -24.67
C VAL A 224 -5.73 14.36 -23.30
N ALA A 225 -6.20 13.41 -22.50
CA ALA A 225 -5.64 13.02 -21.21
C ALA A 225 -5.27 11.53 -21.30
N GLY A 226 -3.97 11.24 -21.44
CA GLY A 226 -3.50 9.87 -21.65
C GLY A 226 -4.10 9.21 -22.90
N ILE A 227 -4.90 8.16 -22.69
CA ILE A 227 -5.62 7.41 -23.74
C ILE A 227 -7.05 7.91 -24.00
N TYR A 228 -7.53 8.89 -23.23
CA TYR A 228 -8.88 9.42 -23.34
C TYR A 228 -8.88 10.80 -23.99
N SER A 229 -9.95 11.13 -24.69
CA SER A 229 -10.18 12.44 -25.29
C SER A 229 -11.44 13.06 -24.71
N GLY A 230 -11.51 14.38 -24.66
CA GLY A 230 -12.66 15.08 -24.14
C GLY A 230 -12.83 16.47 -24.71
N LYS A 231 -13.95 17.09 -24.33
CA LYS A 231 -14.19 18.52 -24.48
C LYS A 231 -14.49 19.09 -23.11
N VAL A 232 -13.81 20.16 -22.72
CA VAL A 232 -14.01 20.80 -21.42
C VAL A 232 -15.45 21.33 -21.36
N ARG A 233 -16.28 20.72 -20.52
CA ARG A 233 -17.66 21.17 -20.30
C ARG A 233 -17.73 22.22 -19.19
N MET A 234 -16.94 21.99 -18.15
CA MET A 234 -16.90 22.79 -16.95
C MET A 234 -15.51 22.67 -16.34
N LEU A 235 -15.06 23.77 -15.75
CA LEU A 235 -13.88 23.86 -14.92
C LEU A 235 -14.32 24.23 -13.50
N ILE A 236 -13.82 23.50 -12.51
CA ILE A 236 -14.16 23.71 -11.10
C ILE A 236 -12.85 23.84 -10.32
N ASN A 237 -12.72 24.88 -9.51
CA ASN A 237 -11.54 25.08 -8.66
C ASN A 237 -11.58 24.19 -7.40
N GLU A 238 -10.53 24.24 -6.59
CA GLU A 238 -10.42 23.50 -5.33
C GLU A 238 -11.49 23.85 -4.28
N ARG A 239 -12.19 24.97 -4.44
CA ARG A 239 -13.29 25.42 -3.57
C ARG A 239 -14.67 24.92 -4.03
N GLY A 240 -14.73 24.20 -5.15
CA GLY A 240 -15.98 23.74 -5.75
C GLY A 240 -16.70 24.81 -6.57
N GLU A 241 -16.06 25.94 -6.85
CA GLU A 241 -16.61 27.04 -7.62
C GLU A 241 -16.26 26.89 -9.11
N GLN A 242 -17.21 27.24 -9.97
CA GLN A 242 -17.00 27.20 -11.40
C GLN A 242 -16.10 28.36 -11.86
N VAL A 243 -15.05 28.04 -12.61
CA VAL A 243 -14.11 29.02 -13.18
C VAL A 243 -14.21 29.08 -14.71
N GLN A 244 -13.86 30.23 -15.28
CA GLN A 244 -13.90 30.46 -16.73
C GLN A 244 -12.55 30.25 -17.42
N GLU A 245 -11.47 30.31 -16.64
CA GLU A 245 -10.13 30.03 -17.12
C GLU A 245 -9.25 29.51 -15.98
N ALA A 246 -8.26 28.68 -16.32
CA ALA A 246 -7.22 28.21 -15.42
C ALA A 246 -5.87 28.40 -16.09
N GLY A 247 -5.04 29.28 -15.53
CA GLY A 247 -3.69 29.57 -16.03
C GLY A 247 -2.62 28.64 -15.47
N PRO A 248 -1.33 28.91 -15.78
CA PRO A 248 -0.22 28.10 -15.30
C PRO A 248 -0.16 28.04 -13.78
N SER A 249 0.16 26.86 -13.25
CA SER A 249 0.25 26.51 -11.82
C SER A 249 -1.09 26.45 -11.09
N ILE A 250 -2.24 26.58 -11.78
CA ILE A 250 -3.55 26.45 -11.16
C ILE A 250 -4.06 25.00 -11.32
N PRO A 251 -4.43 24.32 -10.23
CA PRO A 251 -5.12 23.04 -10.30
C PRO A 251 -6.62 23.26 -10.58
N VAL A 252 -7.19 22.47 -11.49
CA VAL A 252 -8.59 22.59 -11.86
C VAL A 252 -9.20 21.23 -12.17
N GLU A 253 -10.41 20.98 -11.66
CA GLU A 253 -11.18 19.80 -12.01
C GLU A 253 -11.87 20.00 -13.36
N VAL A 254 -11.54 19.12 -14.30
CA VAL A 254 -12.05 19.12 -15.68
C VAL A 254 -13.15 18.07 -15.82
N GLN A 255 -14.30 18.51 -16.31
CA GLN A 255 -15.40 17.62 -16.69
C GLN A 255 -15.49 17.48 -18.21
N GLY A 256 -15.83 16.26 -18.68
CA GLY A 256 -16.12 15.99 -20.10
C GLY A 256 -15.20 14.96 -20.75
N LEU A 257 -14.56 14.12 -19.94
CA LEU A 257 -13.72 13.02 -20.41
C LEU A 257 -14.59 11.84 -20.87
N SER A 258 -14.11 11.07 -21.85
CA SER A 258 -14.76 9.83 -22.29
C SER A 258 -14.56 8.65 -21.34
N GLY A 259 -13.58 8.73 -20.45
CA GLY A 259 -13.25 7.74 -19.44
C GLY A 259 -12.39 8.35 -18.34
N VAL A 260 -12.00 7.54 -17.36
CA VAL A 260 -11.17 7.97 -16.22
C VAL A 260 -9.70 7.78 -16.60
N PRO A 261 -8.92 8.85 -16.84
CA PRO A 261 -7.50 8.75 -17.19
C PRO A 261 -6.67 8.25 -16.01
N GLN A 262 -5.45 7.81 -16.29
CA GLN A 262 -4.51 7.48 -15.23
C GLN A 262 -4.00 8.77 -14.60
N ALA A 263 -3.85 8.75 -13.27
CA ALA A 263 -3.16 9.82 -12.61
C ALA A 263 -1.69 9.84 -13.08
N GLY A 264 -1.14 11.03 -13.33
CA GLY A 264 0.16 11.25 -13.96
C GLY A 264 0.14 11.27 -15.49
N ASP A 265 -0.99 11.01 -16.14
CA ASP A 265 -1.11 11.16 -17.59
C ASP A 265 -0.90 12.61 -18.01
N GLU A 266 -0.25 12.78 -19.17
CA GLU A 266 -0.11 14.09 -19.82
C GLU A 266 -1.48 14.57 -20.32
N PHE A 267 -1.80 15.82 -20.00
CA PHE A 267 -2.98 16.55 -20.46
C PHE A 267 -2.57 17.59 -21.49
N VAL A 268 -3.14 17.53 -22.69
CA VAL A 268 -2.80 18.44 -23.79
C VAL A 268 -4.07 18.93 -24.49
N VAL A 269 -4.21 20.24 -24.60
CA VAL A 269 -5.24 20.88 -25.43
C VAL A 269 -4.81 20.89 -26.89
N LEU A 270 -5.75 20.53 -27.77
CA LEU A 270 -5.57 20.45 -29.22
C LEU A 270 -6.55 21.40 -29.92
N THR A 271 -6.27 21.70 -31.18
CA THR A 271 -7.10 22.62 -31.99
C THR A 271 -8.49 22.06 -32.25
N ASP A 272 -8.59 20.77 -32.58
CA ASP A 272 -9.79 20.18 -33.15
C ASP A 272 -10.17 18.86 -32.48
N GLU A 273 -11.48 18.63 -32.34
CA GLU A 273 -12.05 17.40 -31.81
C GLU A 273 -11.59 16.15 -32.58
N LYS A 274 -11.46 16.26 -33.92
CA LYS A 274 -11.02 15.16 -34.78
C LYS A 274 -9.59 14.73 -34.44
N MET A 275 -8.71 15.70 -34.20
CA MET A 275 -7.32 15.42 -33.84
C MET A 275 -7.26 14.75 -32.47
N ALA A 276 -7.99 15.28 -31.48
CA ALA A 276 -8.07 14.68 -30.14
C ALA A 276 -8.55 13.22 -30.17
N LYS A 277 -9.61 12.93 -30.93
CA LYS A 277 -10.11 11.55 -31.08
C LYS A 277 -9.11 10.63 -31.79
N SER A 278 -8.43 11.12 -32.82
CA SER A 278 -7.44 10.34 -33.57
C SER A 278 -6.20 10.00 -32.72
N VAL A 279 -5.73 10.95 -31.92
CA VAL A 279 -4.59 10.74 -31.01
C VAL A 279 -4.98 9.73 -29.92
N ALA A 280 -6.14 9.90 -29.30
CA ALA A 280 -6.64 8.98 -28.27
C ALA A 280 -6.83 7.55 -28.81
N SER A 281 -7.45 7.38 -29.98
CA SER A 281 -7.66 6.06 -30.58
C SER A 281 -6.34 5.35 -30.95
N SER A 282 -5.36 6.09 -31.46
CA SER A 282 -4.02 5.57 -31.73
C SER A 282 -3.32 5.10 -30.44
N ARG A 283 -3.40 5.89 -29.36
CA ARG A 283 -2.84 5.53 -28.05
C ARG A 283 -3.54 4.30 -27.45
N GLN A 284 -4.87 4.20 -27.57
CA GLN A 284 -5.64 3.04 -27.12
C GLN A 284 -5.26 1.75 -27.86
N LEU A 285 -5.12 1.81 -29.19
CA LEU A 285 -4.69 0.66 -29.98
C LEU A 285 -3.30 0.18 -29.53
N LYS A 286 -2.36 1.12 -29.37
CA LYS A 286 -1.00 0.79 -28.90
C LYS A 286 -1.00 0.20 -27.49
N ALA A 287 -1.79 0.75 -26.57
CA ALA A 287 -1.93 0.21 -25.21
C ALA A 287 -2.44 -1.25 -25.26
N ARG A 288 -3.50 -1.51 -26.03
CA ARG A 288 -4.08 -2.85 -26.21
C ARG A 288 -3.10 -3.83 -26.84
N GLU A 289 -2.31 -3.41 -27.83
CA GLU A 289 -1.25 -4.24 -28.42
C GLU A 289 -0.18 -4.60 -27.37
N THR A 290 0.17 -3.65 -26.49
CA THR A 290 1.17 -3.84 -25.44
C THR A 290 0.66 -4.82 -24.38
N GLU A 291 -0.60 -4.70 -23.96
CA GLU A 291 -1.26 -5.65 -23.04
C GLU A 291 -1.33 -7.06 -23.62
N LEU A 292 -1.76 -7.19 -24.88
CA LEU A 292 -1.80 -8.49 -25.56
C LEU A 292 -0.39 -9.10 -25.69
N ALA A 293 0.62 -8.30 -26.01
CA ALA A 293 2.00 -8.76 -26.07
C ALA A 293 2.54 -9.20 -24.70
N ALA A 294 2.19 -8.49 -23.62
CA ALA A 294 2.55 -8.89 -22.26
C ALA A 294 1.89 -10.22 -21.85
N ALA A 295 0.61 -10.43 -22.21
CA ALA A 295 -0.07 -11.70 -22.01
C ALA A 295 0.55 -12.85 -22.83
N THR A 296 1.07 -12.55 -24.04
CA THR A 296 1.67 -13.55 -24.94
C THR A 296 3.13 -13.89 -24.56
N LYS A 297 3.82 -13.06 -23.78
CA LYS A 297 5.16 -13.35 -23.23
C LYS A 297 5.17 -14.48 -22.20
N VAL A 298 4.01 -15.01 -21.82
CA VAL A 298 3.91 -16.29 -21.11
C VAL A 298 4.28 -17.40 -22.10
N SER A 299 5.56 -17.79 -22.09
CA SER A 299 6.08 -18.88 -22.92
C SER A 299 5.47 -20.22 -22.50
N LEU A 300 5.50 -21.21 -23.40
CA LEU A 300 5.14 -22.60 -23.07
C LEU A 300 5.99 -23.15 -21.91
N ASP A 301 7.24 -22.71 -21.79
CA ASP A 301 8.13 -23.09 -20.69
C ASP A 301 7.62 -22.56 -19.33
N ASN A 302 7.11 -21.32 -19.27
CA ASN A 302 6.49 -20.75 -18.07
C ASN A 302 5.14 -21.42 -17.74
N LEU A 303 4.42 -21.96 -18.73
CA LEU A 303 3.21 -22.74 -18.49
C LEU A 303 3.52 -24.10 -17.87
N PHE A 304 4.61 -24.75 -18.26
CA PHE A 304 5.07 -25.99 -17.62
C PHE A 304 5.61 -25.76 -16.21
N GLU A 305 6.31 -24.66 -15.94
CA GLU A 305 6.70 -24.27 -14.57
C GLU A 305 5.48 -23.98 -13.69
N LYS A 306 4.50 -23.19 -14.19
CA LYS A 306 3.23 -22.93 -13.48
C LYS A 306 2.33 -24.15 -13.30
N MET A 307 2.45 -25.17 -14.15
CA MET A 307 1.74 -26.45 -14.00
C MET A 307 2.50 -27.44 -13.11
N ALA A 308 3.82 -27.27 -12.95
CA ALA A 308 4.65 -28.05 -12.04
C ALA A 308 4.54 -27.58 -10.58
N GLU A 309 4.20 -26.30 -10.36
CA GLU A 309 3.72 -25.76 -9.08
C GLU A 309 2.29 -26.25 -8.80
N GLN A 310 2.16 -27.52 -8.40
CA GLN A 310 0.97 -27.93 -7.66
C GLN A 310 0.98 -27.21 -6.29
N GLU A 311 -0.15 -26.54 -5.98
CA GLU A 311 -0.58 -26.05 -4.66
C GLU A 311 -0.36 -24.56 -4.28
N VAL A 312 -0.07 -23.64 -5.21
CA VAL A 312 -0.23 -22.21 -4.84
C VAL A 312 -1.71 -21.86 -4.77
N LYS A 313 -2.23 -21.58 -3.57
CA LYS A 313 -3.62 -21.14 -3.40
C LYS A 313 -3.76 -19.69 -3.90
N GLU A 314 -4.81 -19.39 -4.65
CA GLU A 314 -5.09 -18.03 -5.11
C GLU A 314 -6.20 -17.40 -4.26
N LEU A 315 -5.93 -16.25 -3.65
CA LEU A 315 -6.97 -15.37 -3.11
C LEU A 315 -7.36 -14.37 -4.20
N ARG A 316 -8.57 -14.54 -4.74
CA ARG A 316 -9.08 -13.69 -5.83
C ARG A 316 -9.85 -12.51 -5.26
N VAL A 317 -9.50 -11.32 -5.72
CA VAL A 317 -10.10 -10.06 -5.26
C VAL A 317 -10.59 -9.23 -6.44
N VAL A 318 -11.73 -8.56 -6.27
CA VAL A 318 -12.22 -7.50 -7.16
C VAL A 318 -12.12 -6.19 -6.39
N LEU A 319 -11.38 -5.22 -6.95
CA LEU A 319 -11.07 -3.97 -6.27
C LEU A 319 -11.88 -2.82 -6.90
N ARG A 320 -12.57 -2.07 -6.05
CA ARG A 320 -13.24 -0.82 -6.44
C ARG A 320 -12.75 0.31 -5.54
N ALA A 321 -12.49 1.47 -6.11
CA ALA A 321 -12.17 2.67 -5.33
C ALA A 321 -12.90 3.89 -5.90
N ASP A 322 -13.00 4.95 -5.12
CA ASP A 322 -13.58 6.23 -5.54
C ASP A 322 -12.69 6.95 -6.56
N VAL A 323 -11.38 6.96 -6.33
CA VAL A 323 -10.38 7.60 -7.19
C VAL A 323 -9.40 6.59 -7.83
N GLN A 324 -8.83 6.96 -8.98
CA GLN A 324 -7.93 6.10 -9.76
C GLN A 324 -6.58 5.90 -9.08
N GLY A 325 -6.00 6.95 -8.48
CA GLY A 325 -4.71 6.85 -7.81
C GLY A 325 -4.72 5.82 -6.68
N THR A 326 -5.74 5.88 -5.81
CA THR A 326 -5.86 4.97 -4.66
C THR A 326 -6.11 3.53 -5.10
N LEU A 327 -6.87 3.31 -6.18
CA LEU A 327 -7.08 1.98 -6.77
C LEU A 327 -5.73 1.34 -7.16
N GLN A 328 -4.89 2.08 -7.87
CA GLN A 328 -3.58 1.61 -8.32
C GLN A 328 -2.67 1.26 -7.14
N ALA A 329 -2.58 2.15 -6.17
CA ALA A 329 -1.78 1.94 -4.96
C ALA A 329 -2.27 0.74 -4.15
N PHE A 330 -3.59 0.58 -4.04
CA PHE A 330 -4.19 -0.54 -3.31
C PHE A 330 -3.97 -1.87 -4.03
N GLY A 331 -4.11 -1.92 -5.36
CA GLY A 331 -3.83 -3.12 -6.16
C GLY A 331 -2.39 -3.58 -5.98
N GLN A 332 -1.42 -2.65 -6.09
CA GLN A 332 0.00 -2.96 -5.91
C GLN A 332 0.32 -3.42 -4.48
N ALA A 333 -0.26 -2.76 -3.47
CA ALA A 333 -0.08 -3.15 -2.08
C ALA A 333 -0.67 -4.54 -1.79
N ALA A 334 -1.87 -4.83 -2.32
CA ALA A 334 -2.50 -6.14 -2.20
C ALA A 334 -1.68 -7.23 -2.89
N GLU A 335 -1.11 -6.97 -4.08
CA GLU A 335 -0.22 -7.91 -4.76
C GLU A 335 1.06 -8.17 -3.96
N SER A 336 1.62 -7.15 -3.31
CA SER A 336 2.84 -7.27 -2.49
C SER A 336 2.68 -8.14 -1.24
N LEU A 337 1.43 -8.41 -0.81
CA LEU A 337 1.13 -9.36 0.27
C LEU A 337 1.26 -10.83 -0.17
N SER A 338 1.40 -11.11 -1.47
CA SER A 338 1.50 -12.47 -1.98
C SER A 338 2.74 -13.18 -1.43
N THR A 339 2.57 -14.43 -1.01
CA THR A 339 3.65 -15.31 -0.54
C THR A 339 3.81 -16.50 -1.49
N ASP A 340 4.84 -17.33 -1.27
CA ASP A 340 5.05 -18.57 -2.03
C ASP A 340 3.88 -19.56 -1.88
N ALA A 341 3.15 -19.49 -0.76
CA ALA A 341 2.02 -20.36 -0.46
C ALA A 341 0.67 -19.82 -0.98
N ILE A 342 0.46 -18.51 -0.88
CA ILE A 342 -0.81 -17.87 -1.26
C ILE A 342 -0.54 -16.64 -2.12
N ARG A 343 -1.12 -16.63 -3.32
CA ARG A 343 -1.03 -15.50 -4.24
C ARG A 343 -2.31 -14.67 -4.22
N VAL A 344 -2.18 -13.37 -3.98
CA VAL A 344 -3.29 -12.43 -4.13
C VAL A 344 -3.41 -12.06 -5.61
N ARG A 345 -4.60 -12.20 -6.18
CA ARG A 345 -4.86 -11.89 -7.59
C ARG A 345 -6.05 -10.97 -7.76
N SER A 346 -5.77 -9.77 -8.27
CA SER A 346 -6.78 -8.82 -8.70
C SER A 346 -7.41 -9.28 -10.03
N LEU A 347 -8.69 -9.62 -10.02
CA LEU A 347 -9.43 -10.04 -11.22
C LEU A 347 -9.93 -8.85 -12.03
N HIS A 348 -10.35 -7.81 -11.33
CA HIS A 348 -10.84 -6.58 -11.92
C HIS A 348 -10.62 -5.42 -10.96
N GLU A 349 -10.15 -4.31 -11.52
CA GLU A 349 -9.97 -3.05 -10.84
C GLU A 349 -10.80 -2.00 -11.55
N GLY A 350 -11.59 -1.23 -10.80
CA GLY A 350 -12.34 -0.15 -11.41
C GLY A 350 -12.68 0.99 -10.46
N THR A 351 -12.77 2.20 -11.01
CA THR A 351 -13.19 3.38 -10.26
C THR A 351 -14.71 3.50 -10.20
N GLY A 352 -15.22 4.03 -9.09
CA GLY A 352 -16.63 4.24 -8.83
C GLY A 352 -17.29 3.14 -7.99
N SER A 353 -18.60 3.27 -7.77
CA SER A 353 -19.36 2.34 -6.93
C SER A 353 -19.41 0.93 -7.50
N ILE A 354 -19.47 -0.05 -6.62
CA ILE A 354 -19.64 -1.47 -6.93
C ILE A 354 -20.93 -1.68 -7.75
N THR A 355 -20.81 -2.44 -8.84
CA THR A 355 -21.87 -2.70 -9.83
C THR A 355 -22.35 -4.15 -9.80
N GLU A 356 -23.49 -4.43 -10.44
CA GLU A 356 -24.02 -5.81 -10.55
C GLU A 356 -23.06 -6.74 -11.32
N ASN A 357 -22.34 -6.22 -12.32
CA ASN A 357 -21.34 -6.98 -13.06
C ASN A 357 -20.17 -7.42 -12.18
N ASP A 358 -19.78 -6.62 -11.18
CA ASP A 358 -18.73 -6.98 -10.23
C ASP A 358 -19.18 -8.18 -9.37
N ILE A 359 -20.45 -8.19 -8.95
CA ILE A 359 -21.03 -9.32 -8.18
C ILE A 359 -21.02 -10.59 -9.03
N HIS A 360 -21.47 -10.51 -10.29
CA HIS A 360 -21.49 -11.68 -11.17
C HIS A 360 -20.09 -12.22 -11.48
N LEU A 361 -19.10 -11.34 -11.68
CA LEU A 361 -17.71 -11.75 -11.88
C LEU A 361 -17.15 -12.45 -10.64
N ALA A 362 -17.44 -11.89 -9.47
CA ALA A 362 -16.99 -12.44 -8.19
C ALA A 362 -17.63 -13.81 -7.89
N ALA A 363 -18.95 -13.94 -8.11
CA ALA A 363 -19.67 -15.19 -7.94
C ALA A 363 -19.17 -16.29 -8.91
N ALA A 364 -18.83 -15.93 -10.14
CA ALA A 364 -18.32 -16.89 -11.13
C ALA A 364 -16.89 -17.37 -10.83
N SER A 365 -16.12 -16.62 -10.03
CA SER A 365 -14.69 -16.83 -9.83
C SER A 365 -14.30 -17.11 -8.37
N ASP A 366 -15.28 -17.23 -7.46
CA ASP A 366 -15.09 -17.32 -6.01
C ASP A 366 -14.18 -16.19 -5.47
N ALA A 367 -14.46 -14.96 -5.88
CA ALA A 367 -13.68 -13.78 -5.46
C ALA A 367 -14.41 -12.95 -4.40
N ILE A 368 -13.64 -12.27 -3.55
CA ILE A 368 -14.17 -11.26 -2.63
C ILE A 368 -14.14 -9.89 -3.29
N ILE A 369 -15.07 -9.01 -2.92
CA ILE A 369 -15.12 -7.63 -3.43
C ILE A 369 -14.73 -6.67 -2.33
N ILE A 370 -13.72 -5.83 -2.62
CA ILE A 370 -13.23 -4.80 -1.70
C ILE A 370 -13.46 -3.43 -2.32
N GLY A 371 -14.27 -2.62 -1.65
CA GLY A 371 -14.55 -1.24 -2.01
C GLY A 371 -13.84 -0.25 -1.09
N PHE A 372 -12.93 0.57 -1.63
CA PHE A 372 -12.29 1.65 -0.91
C PHE A 372 -13.04 2.97 -1.10
N ASN A 373 -13.53 3.57 -0.01
CA ASN A 373 -14.39 4.76 0.02
C ASN A 373 -15.63 4.68 -0.91
N VAL A 374 -16.01 3.46 -1.30
CA VAL A 374 -17.17 3.18 -2.16
C VAL A 374 -18.07 2.17 -1.49
N ARG A 375 -19.36 2.47 -1.53
CA ARG A 375 -20.41 1.63 -0.93
C ARG A 375 -21.33 1.06 -2.02
N PRO A 376 -21.73 -0.22 -1.91
CA PRO A 376 -22.68 -0.81 -2.83
C PRO A 376 -24.06 -0.16 -2.65
N SER A 377 -24.83 -0.12 -3.74
CA SER A 377 -26.24 0.26 -3.66
C SER A 377 -27.06 -0.84 -2.98
N VAL A 378 -28.26 -0.51 -2.48
CA VAL A 378 -29.15 -1.49 -1.82
C VAL A 378 -29.41 -2.72 -2.72
N LYS A 379 -29.66 -2.49 -4.02
CA LYS A 379 -29.89 -3.56 -5.00
C LYS A 379 -28.67 -4.47 -5.18
N VAL A 380 -27.47 -3.87 -5.22
CA VAL A 380 -26.21 -4.61 -5.38
C VAL A 380 -25.92 -5.43 -4.12
N LYS A 381 -26.23 -4.90 -2.93
CA LYS A 381 -26.09 -5.63 -1.68
C LYS A 381 -27.04 -6.83 -1.60
N GLU A 382 -28.30 -6.66 -1.95
CA GLU A 382 -29.28 -7.76 -2.02
C GLU A 382 -28.87 -8.85 -3.03
N LEU A 383 -28.22 -8.45 -4.13
CA LEU A 383 -27.67 -9.39 -5.11
C LEU A 383 -26.47 -10.15 -4.55
N ALA A 384 -25.55 -9.45 -3.87
CA ALA A 384 -24.40 -10.09 -3.22
C ALA A 384 -24.82 -11.13 -2.16
N ASP A 385 -25.81 -10.79 -1.32
CA ASP A 385 -26.35 -11.70 -0.31
C ASP A 385 -27.01 -12.94 -0.94
N ARG A 386 -27.63 -12.78 -2.12
CA ARG A 386 -28.26 -13.89 -2.86
C ARG A 386 -27.25 -14.82 -3.51
N GLU A 387 -26.20 -14.26 -4.11
CA GLU A 387 -25.13 -14.99 -4.80
C GLU A 387 -24.06 -15.51 -3.82
N GLY A 388 -24.11 -15.09 -2.54
CA GLY A 388 -23.15 -15.50 -1.51
C GLY A 388 -21.77 -14.84 -1.65
N VAL A 389 -21.69 -13.66 -2.25
CA VAL A 389 -20.44 -12.92 -2.46
C VAL A 389 -20.14 -12.02 -1.27
N ASP A 390 -18.94 -12.13 -0.67
CA ASP A 390 -18.50 -11.22 0.40
C ASP A 390 -18.11 -9.86 -0.20
N VAL A 391 -18.81 -8.81 0.24
CA VAL A 391 -18.59 -7.43 -0.18
C VAL A 391 -18.25 -6.60 1.03
N ARG A 392 -17.03 -6.07 1.06
CA ARG A 392 -16.52 -5.24 2.14
C ARG A 392 -16.18 -3.84 1.66
N SER A 393 -16.61 -2.84 2.42
CA SER A 393 -16.29 -1.44 2.17
C SER A 393 -15.41 -0.92 3.29
N TYR A 394 -14.31 -0.24 2.93
CA TYR A 394 -13.37 0.34 3.87
C TYR A 394 -13.15 1.82 3.58
N ASP A 395 -12.97 2.59 4.63
CA ASP A 395 -12.62 4.01 4.55
C ASP A 395 -11.12 4.24 4.85
N VAL A 396 -10.39 3.20 5.27
CA VAL A 396 -8.95 3.23 5.59
C VAL A 396 -8.25 2.04 4.96
N ILE A 397 -7.20 2.30 4.18
CA ILE A 397 -6.53 1.29 3.36
C ILE A 397 -5.88 0.17 4.21
N TYR A 398 -5.39 0.49 5.42
CA TYR A 398 -4.81 -0.48 6.35
C TYR A 398 -5.80 -1.58 6.73
N HIS A 399 -7.02 -1.23 7.10
CA HIS A 399 -8.03 -2.20 7.50
C HIS A 399 -8.39 -3.15 6.34
N ALA A 400 -8.35 -2.65 5.11
CA ALA A 400 -8.57 -3.47 3.92
C ALA A 400 -7.43 -4.47 3.71
N LEU A 401 -6.17 -4.01 3.81
CA LEU A 401 -4.98 -4.86 3.67
C LEU A 401 -4.88 -5.90 4.80
N GLU A 402 -5.15 -5.52 6.05
CA GLU A 402 -5.18 -6.43 7.19
C GLU A 402 -6.24 -7.52 7.04
N ASP A 403 -7.41 -7.20 6.49
CA ASP A 403 -8.45 -8.18 6.26
C ASP A 403 -8.12 -9.13 5.09
N ILE A 404 -7.41 -8.64 4.06
CA ILE A 404 -6.81 -9.52 3.03
C ILE A 404 -5.80 -10.46 3.70
N GLU A 405 -4.92 -9.94 4.55
CA GLU A 405 -3.92 -10.73 5.26
C GLU A 405 -4.58 -11.79 6.17
N LYS A 406 -5.65 -11.44 6.89
CA LYS A 406 -6.43 -12.40 7.70
C LYS A 406 -7.11 -13.46 6.84
N ALA A 407 -7.65 -13.07 5.67
CA ALA A 407 -8.22 -14.03 4.73
C ALA A 407 -7.16 -15.02 4.23
N MET A 408 -5.95 -14.54 3.93
CA MET A 408 -4.81 -15.39 3.57
C MET A 408 -4.45 -16.34 4.72
N LYS A 409 -4.35 -15.85 5.96
CA LYS A 409 -4.10 -16.72 7.13
C LYS A 409 -5.16 -17.80 7.29
N GLY A 410 -6.43 -17.47 7.09
CA GLY A 410 -7.53 -18.44 7.15
C GLY A 410 -7.51 -19.51 6.06
N MET A 411 -6.76 -19.28 4.97
CA MET A 411 -6.56 -20.26 3.89
C MET A 411 -5.36 -21.18 4.11
N LEU A 412 -4.47 -20.84 5.05
CA LEU A 412 -3.34 -21.68 5.43
C LEU A 412 -3.81 -22.87 6.26
N GLU A 413 -3.16 -24.01 6.05
CA GLU A 413 -3.37 -25.16 6.91
C GLU A 413 -2.67 -24.93 8.26
N PRO A 414 -3.26 -25.36 9.39
CA PRO A 414 -2.62 -25.21 10.70
C PRO A 414 -1.27 -25.91 10.74
N THR A 415 -0.24 -25.23 11.26
CA THR A 415 1.07 -25.83 11.49
C THR A 415 1.09 -26.54 12.84
N PHE A 416 1.62 -27.77 12.87
CA PHE A 416 1.74 -28.54 14.11
C PHE A 416 3.15 -28.44 14.67
N GLU A 417 3.30 -27.89 15.89
CA GLU A 417 4.57 -27.94 16.60
C GLU A 417 4.63 -29.13 17.55
N GLU A 418 5.79 -29.79 17.58
CA GLU A 418 6.05 -30.88 18.52
C GLU A 418 6.44 -30.32 19.88
N ARG A 419 5.60 -30.50 20.90
CA ARG A 419 5.95 -30.22 22.29
C ARG A 419 6.19 -31.53 23.04
N VAL A 420 7.40 -31.67 23.57
CA VAL A 420 7.76 -32.79 24.45
C VAL A 420 7.06 -32.61 25.79
N ILE A 421 6.28 -33.62 26.20
CA ILE A 421 5.51 -33.62 27.45
C ILE A 421 6.20 -34.40 28.56
N GLY A 422 7.10 -35.33 28.24
CA GLY A 422 7.84 -36.10 29.23
C GLY A 422 8.82 -37.11 28.65
N THR A 423 9.71 -37.58 29.50
CA THR A 423 10.77 -38.54 29.16
C THR A 423 10.84 -39.61 30.22
N ALA A 424 10.85 -40.87 29.80
CA ALA A 424 10.99 -42.03 30.67
C ALA A 424 12.20 -42.88 30.25
N GLU A 425 12.90 -43.47 31.21
CA GLU A 425 14.02 -44.38 30.96
C GLU A 425 13.62 -45.82 31.22
N VAL A 426 13.98 -46.70 30.29
CA VAL A 426 13.70 -48.14 30.35
C VAL A 426 14.70 -48.81 31.30
N ARG A 427 14.20 -49.36 32.41
CA ARG A 427 15.01 -50.10 33.39
C ARG A 427 14.94 -51.61 33.20
N GLU A 428 13.77 -52.10 32.82
CA GLU A 428 13.52 -53.53 32.63
C GLU A 428 12.59 -53.74 31.43
N THR A 429 12.63 -54.92 30.84
CA THR A 429 11.78 -55.29 29.69
C THR A 429 11.05 -56.59 29.98
N PHE A 430 9.74 -56.59 29.83
CA PHE A 430 8.87 -57.75 30.05
C PHE A 430 8.25 -58.20 28.74
N SER A 431 8.34 -59.49 28.41
CA SER A 431 7.66 -60.05 27.24
C SER A 431 6.28 -60.56 27.64
N VAL A 432 5.21 -59.94 27.15
CA VAL A 432 3.83 -60.32 27.48
C VAL A 432 3.19 -61.06 26.28
N PRO A 433 2.69 -62.29 26.46
CA PRO A 433 2.04 -63.04 25.39
C PRO A 433 0.85 -62.26 24.79
N LYS A 434 0.79 -62.17 23.45
CA LYS A 434 -0.20 -61.44 22.64
C LYS A 434 -0.11 -59.90 22.62
N ILE A 435 0.66 -59.27 23.51
CA ILE A 435 0.78 -57.80 23.60
C ILE A 435 2.15 -57.32 23.10
N GLY A 436 3.21 -58.13 23.23
CA GLY A 436 4.56 -57.78 22.80
C GLY A 436 5.47 -57.41 23.97
N THR A 437 6.55 -56.66 23.69
CA THR A 437 7.52 -56.21 24.70
C THR A 437 6.97 -54.98 25.42
N VAL A 438 6.86 -55.06 26.75
CA VAL A 438 6.47 -53.95 27.63
C VAL A 438 7.70 -53.51 28.42
N ALA A 439 8.03 -52.22 28.33
CA ALA A 439 9.16 -51.63 29.02
C ALA A 439 8.75 -51.17 30.42
N GLY A 440 9.38 -51.71 31.46
CA GLY A 440 9.35 -51.16 32.81
C GLY A 440 10.21 -49.91 32.86
N CYS A 441 9.56 -48.76 32.93
CA CYS A 441 10.17 -47.44 32.80
C CYS A 441 10.03 -46.63 34.09
N SER A 442 10.96 -45.70 34.30
CA SER A 442 10.85 -44.65 35.31
C SER A 442 10.78 -43.29 34.61
N VAL A 443 9.77 -42.48 34.96
CA VAL A 443 9.60 -41.15 34.35
C VAL A 443 10.64 -40.19 34.96
N ILE A 444 11.58 -39.72 34.15
CA ILE A 444 12.68 -38.81 34.57
C ILE A 444 12.20 -37.36 34.59
N ALA A 445 11.41 -36.97 33.60
CA ALA A 445 10.96 -35.59 33.43
C ALA A 445 9.56 -35.53 32.82
N GLY A 446 8.78 -34.52 33.24
CA GLY A 446 7.43 -34.28 32.73
C GLY A 446 6.41 -35.37 33.10
N LYS A 447 5.58 -35.74 32.14
CA LYS A 447 4.56 -36.79 32.31
C LYS A 447 4.41 -37.65 31.06
N MET A 448 4.09 -38.92 31.26
CA MET A 448 3.73 -39.85 30.19
C MET A 448 2.21 -39.95 30.12
N GLU A 449 1.63 -39.58 28.98
CA GLU A 449 0.19 -39.70 28.73
C GLU A 449 -0.12 -40.86 27.80
N ARG A 450 -1.22 -41.57 28.07
CA ARG A 450 -1.59 -42.77 27.30
C ARG A 450 -1.80 -42.53 25.81
N ASN A 451 -2.26 -41.34 25.42
CA ASN A 451 -2.60 -41.02 24.03
C ASN A 451 -1.50 -40.22 23.31
N ALA A 452 -0.33 -40.03 23.92
CA ALA A 452 0.76 -39.27 23.34
C ALA A 452 1.49 -40.05 22.23
N ARG A 453 2.13 -39.31 21.32
CA ARG A 453 3.13 -39.88 20.42
C ARG A 453 4.44 -40.06 21.20
N VAL A 454 5.22 -41.07 20.84
CA VAL A 454 6.48 -41.39 21.51
C VAL A 454 7.62 -41.58 20.52
N ARG A 455 8.81 -41.12 20.91
CA ARG A 455 10.09 -41.44 20.27
C ARG A 455 10.91 -42.32 21.20
N LEU A 456 11.41 -43.43 20.69
CA LEU A 456 12.40 -44.25 21.37
C LEU A 456 13.79 -43.77 20.94
N LEU A 457 14.60 -43.37 21.91
CA LEU A 457 15.97 -42.93 21.73
C LEU A 457 16.94 -43.94 22.37
N ARG A 458 18.02 -44.24 21.66
CA ARG A 458 19.14 -45.07 22.16
C ARG A 458 20.43 -44.32 21.91
N ASP A 459 21.20 -44.06 22.96
CA ASP A 459 22.43 -43.26 22.89
C ASP A 459 22.24 -41.88 22.22
N GLY A 460 21.05 -41.28 22.40
CA GLY A 460 20.69 -39.98 21.81
C GLY A 460 20.19 -40.02 20.37
N VAL A 461 20.10 -41.20 19.73
CA VAL A 461 19.59 -41.36 18.36
C VAL A 461 18.16 -41.89 18.38
N VAL A 462 17.26 -41.29 17.59
CA VAL A 462 15.88 -41.76 17.44
C VAL A 462 15.85 -43.07 16.65
N ILE A 463 15.46 -44.15 17.32
CA ILE A 463 15.36 -45.49 16.73
C ILE A 463 13.98 -45.75 16.15
N TYR A 464 12.94 -45.21 16.80
CA TYR A 464 11.55 -45.41 16.37
C TYR A 464 10.66 -44.25 16.82
N THR A 465 9.71 -43.88 15.98
CA THR A 465 8.66 -42.90 16.29
C THR A 465 7.31 -43.57 16.09
N GLY A 466 6.45 -43.53 17.11
CA GLY A 466 5.14 -44.17 17.07
C GLY A 466 4.16 -43.60 18.07
N ARG A 467 3.12 -44.38 18.38
CA ARG A 467 2.13 -44.07 19.43
C ARG A 467 2.33 -44.97 20.63
N LEU A 468 1.98 -44.44 21.81
CA LEU A 468 2.00 -45.21 23.04
C LEU A 468 0.80 -46.17 23.05
N GLY A 469 1.06 -47.48 23.03
CA GLY A 469 0.01 -48.51 22.92
C GLY A 469 -0.60 -48.91 24.26
N SER A 470 0.19 -48.89 25.34
CA SER A 470 -0.33 -49.11 26.69
C SER A 470 0.51 -48.39 27.74
N LEU A 471 -0.19 -47.82 28.73
CA LEU A 471 0.40 -47.17 29.88
C LEU A 471 -0.19 -47.78 31.15
N ARG A 472 0.64 -48.48 31.91
CA ARG A 472 0.22 -49.19 33.12
C ARG A 472 1.03 -48.77 34.31
N ARG A 473 0.42 -48.75 35.48
CA ARG A 473 1.12 -48.66 36.75
C ARG A 473 0.78 -49.91 37.56
N PHE A 474 1.79 -50.71 37.87
CA PHE A 474 1.62 -52.06 38.42
C PHE A 474 0.74 -52.93 37.50
N LYS A 475 -0.53 -53.16 37.88
CA LYS A 475 -1.48 -53.97 37.12
C LYS A 475 -2.61 -53.14 36.48
N ASP A 476 -2.69 -51.85 36.79
CA ASP A 476 -3.81 -51.00 36.39
C ASP A 476 -3.43 -50.13 35.19
N ASP A 477 -4.34 -50.02 34.23
CA ASP A 477 -4.22 -49.10 33.10
C ASP A 477 -4.50 -47.66 33.59
N VAL A 478 -3.54 -46.76 33.39
CA VAL A 478 -3.60 -45.38 33.89
C VAL A 478 -3.62 -44.38 32.74
N LYS A 479 -4.21 -43.20 32.97
CA LYS A 479 -4.30 -42.13 31.97
C LYS A 479 -2.98 -41.38 31.80
N GLU A 480 -2.32 -41.08 32.91
CA GLU A 480 -1.04 -40.38 32.94
C GLU A 480 -0.16 -40.90 34.08
N VAL A 481 1.16 -40.75 33.93
CA VAL A 481 2.16 -41.04 34.96
C VAL A 481 3.10 -39.85 35.07
N LEU A 482 3.23 -39.33 36.29
CA LEU A 482 4.07 -38.17 36.60
C LEU A 482 5.53 -38.57 36.87
N THR A 483 6.41 -37.59 36.79
CA THR A 483 7.84 -37.71 37.14
C THR A 483 8.04 -38.41 38.49
N GLY A 484 9.05 -39.28 38.57
CA GLY A 484 9.45 -39.99 39.79
C GLY A 484 8.66 -41.27 40.08
N PHE A 485 7.62 -41.58 39.30
CA PHE A 485 6.89 -42.83 39.41
C PHE A 485 7.33 -43.85 38.35
N GLU A 486 7.22 -45.14 38.69
CA GLU A 486 7.46 -46.25 37.78
C GLU A 486 6.18 -46.61 37.01
N CYS A 487 6.35 -46.98 35.75
CA CYS A 487 5.26 -47.39 34.86
C CYS A 487 5.71 -48.45 33.85
N GLY A 488 4.76 -49.22 33.35
CA GLY A 488 4.93 -50.08 32.19
C GLY A 488 4.45 -49.34 30.94
N ILE A 489 5.33 -49.23 29.93
CA ILE A 489 5.04 -48.58 28.65
C ILE A 489 5.18 -49.62 27.53
N GLY A 490 4.12 -49.78 26.74
CA GLY A 490 4.17 -50.54 25.48
C GLY A 490 4.05 -49.57 24.30
N ILE A 491 4.89 -49.73 23.28
CA ILE A 491 4.85 -48.92 22.05
C ILE A 491 4.07 -49.69 20.97
N GLU A 492 3.16 -49.02 20.25
CA GLU A 492 2.41 -49.67 19.17
C GLU A 492 3.33 -50.13 18.04
N ASN A 493 3.11 -51.37 17.58
CA ASN A 493 3.82 -51.98 16.44
C ASN A 493 5.35 -52.03 16.57
N TYR A 494 5.90 -51.91 17.80
CA TYR A 494 7.33 -51.95 18.03
C TYR A 494 7.70 -52.75 19.28
N ASN A 495 8.64 -53.69 19.15
CA ASN A 495 8.99 -54.66 20.20
C ASN A 495 10.47 -54.67 20.59
N ASP A 496 11.37 -53.98 19.85
CA ASP A 496 12.82 -53.97 20.13
C ASP A 496 13.20 -52.86 21.13
N ILE A 497 12.64 -52.94 22.33
CA ILE A 497 12.96 -52.01 23.43
C ILE A 497 14.05 -52.65 24.28
N LYS A 498 15.11 -51.89 24.59
CA LYS A 498 16.25 -52.35 25.40
C LYS A 498 16.38 -51.55 26.69
N ILE A 499 17.01 -52.17 27.67
CA ILE A 499 17.36 -51.52 28.93
C ILE A 499 18.36 -50.40 28.64
N GLY A 500 18.11 -49.21 29.19
CA GLY A 500 18.87 -47.98 28.93
C GLY A 500 18.33 -47.11 27.80
N ASP A 501 17.29 -47.54 27.08
CA ASP A 501 16.62 -46.67 26.10
C ASP A 501 15.82 -45.57 26.81
N HIS A 502 15.68 -44.41 26.15
CA HIS A 502 14.82 -43.31 26.58
C HIS A 502 13.56 -43.24 25.71
N ILE A 503 12.39 -43.15 26.32
CA ILE A 503 11.12 -42.95 25.65
C ILE A 503 10.68 -41.50 25.91
N GLU A 504 10.67 -40.70 24.86
CA GLU A 504 10.21 -39.31 24.89
C GLU A 504 8.78 -39.23 24.36
N ALA A 505 7.85 -38.78 25.19
CA ALA A 505 6.47 -38.51 24.80
C ALA A 505 6.33 -37.06 24.35
N PHE A 506 5.65 -36.86 23.23
CA PHE A 506 5.35 -35.55 22.66
C PHE A 506 3.92 -35.47 22.14
N VAL A 507 3.38 -34.25 22.13
CA VAL A 507 2.09 -33.92 21.53
C VAL A 507 2.32 -32.95 20.38
N LEU A 508 1.42 -33.02 19.40
CA LEU A 508 1.35 -32.05 18.33
C LEU A 508 0.36 -30.98 18.79
N ASP A 509 0.86 -29.81 19.15
CA ASP A 509 0.00 -28.66 19.42
C ASP A 509 -0.27 -27.95 18.10
N GLU A 510 -1.54 -27.61 17.87
CA GLU A 510 -1.96 -26.81 16.71
C GLU A 510 -1.55 -25.36 16.96
N VAL A 511 -0.69 -24.83 16.11
CA VAL A 511 -0.23 -23.44 16.16
C VAL A 511 -0.76 -22.73 14.92
N GLU A 512 -1.32 -21.53 15.12
CA GLU A 512 -1.75 -20.68 14.01
C GLU A 512 -0.58 -20.44 13.05
N ALA A 513 -0.80 -20.74 11.77
CA ALA A 513 0.19 -20.48 10.74
C ALA A 513 0.45 -18.97 10.64
N THR A 514 1.73 -18.60 10.64
CA THR A 514 2.17 -17.23 10.36
C THR A 514 2.49 -17.09 8.87
N LEU A 515 2.14 -15.94 8.29
CA LEU A 515 2.35 -15.65 6.87
C LEU A 515 3.82 -15.42 6.52
#